data_AF-A0A349WFS4-F1
#
_entry.id   AF-A0A349WFS4-F1
#
_cell.length_a   1.000
_cell.length_b   1.000
_cell.length_c   1.000
_cell.angle_alpha   90.00
_cell.angle_beta   90.00
_cell.angle_gamma   90.00
#
_symmetry.space_group_name_H-M   'P 1'
#
loop_
_entity.id
_entity.type
_entity.pdbx_description
1 polymer ?
#
loop_
_entity_poly.entity_id
_entity_poly.type
_entity_poly.pdbx_seq_one_letter_code
_entity_poly.pdbx_strand_id
1 'polypeptide(L)'
;MPTNQNSKKQTIDRKVSTTPQNGQDEGIPSGSQSREKGSSPKANRPKNERKSKPFEKSRSKHSPNEHEPRTRTTLDLLKLKGKRGIVGLTAYDALLGRLVSDAGVDFILVGDSVGTTLLGHPTTIPVTIQDMIHHTAAVRRANPDCLLVADLPFGEASLSFDRLLESARSLMQQGGADAVKIEGGRDVADDIEKLVLTGIPVLGHIGLLPQTVKAIGGYRKFGSEREEAESLYTDAIALEEAGCFALVAEMVEASVASELARQILPPLIGIGSGDGCDGQILVTPDLLGLSLGSIPSFVKPKLNLNQVISRALSEYVIDVKKRKKSLSS
;
A
#
# COMPACT_ATOMS: atom_id res chain seq x y z
N MET A 1 9.07 48.44 30.07
CA MET A 1 8.37 48.57 31.37
C MET A 1 7.14 47.68 31.32
N PRO A 2 6.87 46.90 32.37
CA PRO A 2 7.05 45.44 32.42
C PRO A 2 5.68 44.72 32.54
N THR A 3 5.49 43.39 32.53
CA THR A 3 5.94 42.31 33.44
C THR A 3 5.33 41.00 32.90
N ASN A 4 6.05 39.89 32.71
CA ASN A 4 6.61 38.94 33.69
C ASN A 4 5.66 37.76 34.04
N GLN A 5 6.16 36.52 33.84
CA GLN A 5 6.04 35.33 34.72
C GLN A 5 4.66 34.64 34.91
N ASN A 6 4.51 33.35 35.22
CA ASN A 6 5.43 32.24 35.47
C ASN A 6 4.71 30.88 35.33
N SER A 7 5.53 29.86 35.11
CA SER A 7 5.30 28.42 35.25
C SER A 7 4.73 27.94 36.60
N LYS A 8 4.03 26.78 36.62
CA LYS A 8 4.04 25.83 37.75
C LYS A 8 3.89 24.37 37.28
N LYS A 9 4.97 23.60 37.46
CA LYS A 9 4.99 22.14 37.64
C LYS A 9 4.45 21.79 39.03
N GLN A 10 3.75 20.68 39.17
CA GLN A 10 3.58 19.99 40.44
C GLN A 10 3.72 18.48 40.27
N THR A 11 4.69 17.93 41.00
CA THR A 11 5.00 16.52 41.21
C THR A 11 4.43 16.13 42.58
N ILE A 12 3.80 14.97 42.73
CA ILE A 12 3.58 14.33 44.05
C ILE A 12 3.78 12.81 43.93
N ASP A 13 4.77 12.32 44.69
CA ASP A 13 5.00 10.92 45.06
C ASP A 13 4.02 10.44 46.16
N ARG A 14 3.68 9.14 46.19
CA ARG A 14 4.09 8.17 47.25
C ARG A 14 3.21 6.89 47.36
N LYS A 15 3.92 5.76 47.31
CA LYS A 15 3.93 4.55 48.19
C LYS A 15 2.73 3.57 48.34
N VAL A 16 2.99 2.33 47.91
CA VAL A 16 3.08 1.01 48.65
C VAL A 16 1.93 0.53 49.58
N SER A 17 1.41 -0.69 49.31
CA SER A 17 1.24 -1.87 50.22
C SER A 17 0.48 -2.99 49.44
N THR A 18 0.98 -4.21 49.16
CA THR A 18 1.23 -5.45 49.94
C THR A 18 0.00 -6.17 50.56
N THR A 19 -0.50 -7.19 49.83
CA THR A 19 -0.86 -8.60 50.20
C THR A 19 -1.90 -8.89 51.31
N PRO A 20 -2.35 -10.16 51.53
CA PRO A 20 -2.82 -11.26 50.63
C PRO A 20 -4.15 -11.90 51.16
N GLN A 21 -4.71 -12.93 50.48
CA GLN A 21 -5.08 -14.26 51.06
C GLN A 21 -6.23 -14.99 50.32
N ASN A 22 -5.98 -16.30 50.12
CA ASN A 22 -6.81 -17.51 50.30
C ASN A 22 -8.21 -17.57 49.65
N GLY A 23 -8.68 -18.68 49.07
CA GLY A 23 -8.28 -20.08 49.08
C GLY A 23 -9.55 -20.96 48.96
N GLN A 24 -9.35 -22.25 48.65
CA GLN A 24 -10.31 -23.37 48.71
C GLN A 24 -11.27 -23.50 47.51
N ASP A 25 -11.25 -24.53 46.66
CA ASP A 25 -11.14 -26.01 46.77
C ASP A 25 -12.50 -26.70 46.94
N GLU A 26 -12.57 -27.94 46.42
CA GLU A 26 -13.70 -28.90 46.35
C GLU A 26 -14.68 -28.72 45.17
N GLY A 27 -15.13 -29.76 44.46
CA GLY A 27 -14.95 -31.21 44.59
C GLY A 27 -15.78 -31.91 43.49
N ILE A 28 -15.29 -33.06 43.03
CA ILE A 28 -15.93 -33.97 42.08
C ILE A 28 -16.94 -34.85 42.84
N PRO A 29 -18.03 -35.33 42.19
CA PRO A 29 -18.19 -36.78 42.16
C PRO A 29 -18.63 -37.36 40.80
N SER A 30 -18.22 -38.62 40.67
CA SER A 30 -18.43 -39.62 39.63
C SER A 30 -19.89 -40.05 39.39
N GLY A 31 -20.17 -40.56 38.19
CA GLY A 31 -21.35 -41.38 37.90
C GLY A 31 -21.20 -42.18 36.60
N SER A 32 -21.02 -43.49 36.73
CA SER A 32 -20.91 -44.51 35.67
C SER A 32 -22.25 -45.15 35.33
N GLN A 33 -22.47 -45.58 34.07
CA GLN A 33 -23.25 -46.74 33.57
C GLN A 33 -23.49 -46.55 32.06
N SER A 34 -23.03 -47.39 31.11
CA SER A 34 -23.28 -48.81 30.78
C SER A 34 -24.00 -48.92 29.41
N ARG A 35 -23.36 -49.69 28.53
CA ARG A 35 -23.69 -50.25 27.20
C ARG A 35 -25.17 -50.44 26.83
N GLU A 36 -25.48 -50.28 25.53
CA GLU A 36 -26.20 -51.30 24.75
C GLU A 36 -26.02 -51.18 23.23
N LYS A 37 -26.07 -52.34 22.54
CA LYS A 37 -25.89 -52.56 21.10
C LYS A 37 -27.26 -52.56 20.40
N GLY A 38 -27.32 -52.09 19.15
CA GLY A 38 -28.47 -52.27 18.27
C GLY A 38 -28.08 -52.25 16.79
N SER A 39 -28.45 -53.30 16.07
CA SER A 39 -28.06 -53.66 14.69
C SER A 39 -28.86 -52.95 13.59
N SER A 40 -28.29 -52.99 12.37
CA SER A 40 -28.74 -52.42 11.08
C SER A 40 -30.13 -52.90 10.57
N PRO A 41 -30.65 -52.29 9.47
CA PRO A 41 -30.38 -52.86 8.15
C PRO A 41 -30.09 -51.85 7.01
N LYS A 42 -29.38 -52.37 6.01
CA LYS A 42 -28.95 -51.74 4.76
C LYS A 42 -30.14 -51.50 3.81
N ALA A 43 -30.16 -50.34 3.15
CA ALA A 43 -30.91 -50.13 1.92
C ALA A 43 -29.99 -49.53 0.84
N ASN A 44 -29.87 -50.25 -0.27
CA ASN A 44 -29.12 -49.88 -1.47
C ASN A 44 -29.70 -48.61 -2.12
N ARG A 45 -28.84 -47.62 -2.41
CA ARG A 45 -29.11 -46.58 -3.40
C ARG A 45 -27.85 -46.33 -4.25
N PRO A 46 -28.00 -46.07 -5.56
CA PRO A 46 -26.91 -46.20 -6.52
C PRO A 46 -25.89 -45.08 -6.42
N LYS A 47 -24.63 -45.45 -6.68
CA LYS A 47 -23.47 -44.55 -6.77
C LYS A 47 -23.69 -43.51 -7.86
N ASN A 48 -23.69 -42.24 -7.47
CA ASN A 48 -23.39 -41.15 -8.38
C ASN A 48 -22.34 -40.25 -7.70
N GLU A 49 -21.09 -40.72 -7.68
CA GLU A 49 -19.94 -39.96 -7.21
C GLU A 49 -19.65 -38.83 -8.21
N ARG A 50 -20.31 -37.68 -8.06
CA ARG A 50 -19.69 -36.42 -8.49
C ARG A 50 -18.63 -36.07 -7.45
N LYS A 51 -17.40 -36.52 -7.69
CA LYS A 51 -16.21 -36.04 -6.97
C LYS A 51 -16.02 -34.56 -7.28
N SER A 52 -16.66 -33.68 -6.51
CA SER A 52 -16.15 -32.33 -6.33
C SER A 52 -14.81 -32.47 -5.61
N LYS A 53 -13.71 -32.33 -6.36
CA LYS A 53 -12.39 -32.25 -5.73
C LYS A 53 -12.44 -31.13 -4.69
N PRO A 54 -12.05 -31.37 -3.43
CA PRO A 54 -11.81 -30.28 -2.50
C PRO A 54 -10.82 -29.33 -3.14
N PHE A 55 -10.94 -28.02 -2.88
CA PHE A 55 -9.87 -27.07 -3.12
C PHE A 55 -8.61 -27.63 -2.47
N GLU A 56 -7.77 -28.27 -3.29
CA GLU A 56 -6.51 -28.83 -2.83
C GLU A 56 -5.70 -27.61 -2.42
N LYS A 57 -5.50 -27.45 -1.10
CA LYS A 57 -4.52 -26.51 -0.56
C LYS A 57 -3.17 -27.01 -1.03
N SER A 58 -2.84 -26.71 -2.27
CA SER A 58 -1.49 -26.48 -2.73
C SER A 58 -0.96 -25.35 -1.87
N ARG A 59 -0.51 -25.69 -0.65
CA ARG A 59 0.50 -24.89 0.03
C ARG A 59 1.69 -24.94 -0.91
N SER A 60 1.82 -23.93 -1.77
CA SER A 60 3.10 -23.65 -2.36
C SER A 60 4.06 -23.52 -1.18
N LYS A 61 5.05 -24.40 -1.14
CA LYS A 61 6.21 -24.21 -0.28
C LYS A 61 7.01 -23.03 -0.87
N HIS A 62 6.45 -21.83 -0.83
CA HIS A 62 7.28 -20.64 -0.72
C HIS A 62 7.69 -20.59 0.74
N SER A 63 8.77 -21.30 1.04
CA SER A 63 9.58 -20.95 2.20
C SER A 63 9.92 -19.47 2.02
N PRO A 64 9.57 -18.56 2.94
CA PRO A 64 10.12 -17.22 2.90
C PRO A 64 11.64 -17.40 2.91
N ASN A 65 12.30 -16.87 1.90
CA ASN A 65 13.75 -16.94 1.78
C ASN A 65 14.37 -16.42 3.09
N GLU A 66 15.45 -17.05 3.56
CA GLU A 66 16.14 -16.68 4.79
C GLU A 66 16.41 -15.17 4.81
N HIS A 67 16.04 -14.54 5.94
CA HIS A 67 15.82 -13.12 6.16
C HIS A 67 16.79 -12.17 5.45
N GLU A 68 16.41 -11.69 4.26
CA GLU A 68 16.85 -10.34 3.86
C GLU A 68 16.33 -9.33 4.90
N PRO A 69 17.16 -8.35 5.30
CA PRO A 69 16.75 -7.32 6.25
C PRO A 69 15.54 -6.56 5.69
N ARG A 70 14.50 -6.45 6.52
CA ARG A 70 13.21 -5.85 6.15
C ARG A 70 13.35 -4.35 5.98
N THR A 71 12.83 -3.82 4.89
CA THR A 71 12.86 -2.39 4.56
C THR A 71 11.81 -1.65 5.39
N ARG A 72 12.16 -1.26 6.63
CA ARG A 72 11.23 -0.57 7.54
C ARG A 72 11.49 0.92 7.65
N THR A 73 12.64 1.38 7.18
CA THR A 73 13.03 2.79 7.22
C THR A 73 13.44 3.28 5.83
N THR A 74 13.40 4.59 5.63
CA THR A 74 13.91 5.21 4.41
C THR A 74 15.40 4.95 4.18
N LEU A 75 16.17 4.81 5.27
CA LEU A 75 17.59 4.42 5.21
C LEU A 75 17.80 2.99 4.73
N ASP A 76 16.91 2.06 5.09
CA ASP A 76 16.96 0.69 4.57
C ASP A 76 16.72 0.68 3.06
N LEU A 77 15.75 1.48 2.58
CA LEU A 77 15.46 1.63 1.16
C LEU A 77 16.67 2.21 0.41
N LEU A 78 17.29 3.27 0.93
CA LEU A 78 18.49 3.88 0.35
C LEU A 78 19.64 2.88 0.21
N LYS A 79 19.83 2.00 1.20
CA LYS A 79 20.89 0.97 1.19
C LYS A 79 20.70 -0.12 0.12
N LEU A 80 19.52 -0.21 -0.50
CA LEU A 80 19.25 -1.19 -1.56
C LEU A 80 19.75 -0.72 -2.93
N LYS A 81 19.91 0.60 -3.13
CA LYS A 81 20.43 1.18 -4.36
C LYS A 81 21.78 0.53 -4.72
N GLY A 82 21.89 0.07 -5.96
CA GLY A 82 23.07 -0.64 -6.47
C GLY A 82 23.29 -2.07 -5.94
N LYS A 83 22.42 -2.60 -5.05
CA LYS A 83 22.51 -3.99 -4.56
C LYS A 83 21.50 -4.91 -5.22
N ARG A 84 20.24 -4.49 -5.31
CA ARG A 84 19.16 -5.20 -6.00
C ARG A 84 18.05 -4.22 -6.37
N GLY A 85 17.13 -4.65 -7.23
CA GLY A 85 15.93 -3.89 -7.54
C GLY A 85 15.08 -3.64 -6.30
N ILE A 86 14.64 -2.40 -6.12
CA ILE A 86 13.67 -1.99 -5.10
C ILE A 86 12.26 -2.27 -5.63
N VAL A 87 11.41 -2.89 -4.81
CA VAL A 87 10.06 -3.29 -5.21
C VAL A 87 9.00 -2.53 -4.41
N GLY A 88 8.24 -1.68 -5.10
CA GLY A 88 7.07 -1.01 -4.56
C GLY A 88 5.77 -1.56 -5.16
N LEU A 89 4.70 -1.61 -4.37
CA LEU A 89 3.35 -1.91 -4.86
C LEU A 89 2.32 -1.04 -4.14
N THR A 90 1.21 -0.72 -4.81
CA THR A 90 0.12 0.02 -4.15
C THR A 90 -0.77 -0.88 -3.29
N ALA A 91 -1.34 -0.34 -2.22
CA ALA A 91 -2.44 -0.97 -1.50
C ALA A 91 -3.36 0.09 -0.91
N TYR A 92 -4.63 -0.27 -0.70
CA TYR A 92 -5.66 0.70 -0.31
C TYR A 92 -6.56 0.21 0.84
N ASP A 93 -6.44 -1.06 1.22
CA ASP A 93 -7.20 -1.65 2.31
C ASP A 93 -6.36 -2.68 3.09
N ALA A 94 -6.92 -3.20 4.18
CA ALA A 94 -6.24 -4.15 5.04
C ALA A 94 -5.97 -5.51 4.37
N LEU A 95 -6.84 -5.95 3.46
CA LEU A 95 -6.69 -7.24 2.78
C LEU A 95 -5.54 -7.19 1.79
N LEU A 96 -5.56 -6.17 0.92
CA LEU A 96 -4.52 -5.97 -0.08
C LEU A 96 -3.20 -5.59 0.58
N GLY A 97 -3.23 -4.73 1.60
CA GLY A 97 -2.06 -4.37 2.38
C GLY A 97 -1.36 -5.58 2.98
N ARG A 98 -2.13 -6.55 3.51
CA ARG A 98 -1.56 -7.79 4.04
C ARG A 98 -0.94 -8.65 2.95
N LEU A 99 -1.67 -8.88 1.85
CA LEU A 99 -1.19 -9.72 0.74
C LEU A 99 0.07 -9.14 0.08
N VAL A 100 0.12 -7.83 -0.11
CA VAL A 100 1.27 -7.13 -0.67
C VAL A 100 2.46 -7.21 0.29
N SER A 101 2.25 -7.00 1.59
CA SER A 101 3.31 -7.14 2.59
C SER A 101 3.86 -8.57 2.64
N ASP A 102 2.99 -9.59 2.63
CA ASP A 102 3.40 -11.00 2.68
C ASP A 102 4.18 -11.43 1.41
N ALA A 103 4.03 -10.69 0.30
CA ALA A 103 4.80 -10.90 -0.92
C ALA A 103 6.26 -10.38 -0.83
N GLY A 104 6.61 -9.66 0.25
CA GLY A 104 7.99 -9.20 0.50
C GLY A 104 8.39 -7.96 -0.27
N VAL A 105 7.46 -7.02 -0.51
CA VAL A 105 7.79 -5.71 -1.09
C VAL A 105 8.62 -4.86 -0.14
N ASP A 106 9.42 -3.94 -0.69
CA ASP A 106 10.23 -3.01 0.09
C ASP A 106 9.40 -1.84 0.65
N PHE A 107 8.37 -1.43 -0.09
CA PHE A 107 7.42 -0.44 0.39
C PHE A 107 6.04 -0.62 -0.22
N ILE A 108 5.03 -0.13 0.52
CA ILE A 108 3.67 0.02 0.04
C ILE A 108 3.40 1.51 -0.17
N LEU A 109 2.82 1.85 -1.31
CA LEU A 109 2.28 3.19 -1.57
C LEU A 109 0.75 3.16 -1.47
N VAL A 110 0.20 3.90 -0.53
CA VAL A 110 -1.22 4.27 -0.53
C VAL A 110 -1.34 5.49 -1.43
N GLY A 111 -1.58 5.24 -2.72
CA GLY A 111 -1.57 6.28 -3.74
C GLY A 111 -2.96 6.84 -4.04
N ASP A 112 -3.01 8.08 -4.55
CA ASP A 112 -4.25 8.72 -5.01
C ASP A 112 -4.90 8.01 -6.21
N SER A 113 -4.15 7.11 -6.86
CA SER A 113 -4.66 6.06 -7.76
C SER A 113 -5.84 5.26 -7.19
N VAL A 114 -6.07 5.28 -5.87
CA VAL A 114 -7.31 4.77 -5.24
C VAL A 114 -8.57 5.36 -5.88
N GLY A 115 -8.50 6.63 -6.31
CA GLY A 115 -9.60 7.33 -6.95
C GLY A 115 -10.08 6.63 -8.21
N THR A 116 -9.16 6.28 -9.11
CA THR A 116 -9.48 5.63 -10.39
C THR A 116 -9.67 4.11 -10.26
N THR A 117 -8.96 3.48 -9.32
CA THR A 117 -8.94 2.02 -9.20
C THR A 117 -10.04 1.45 -8.33
N LEU A 118 -10.38 2.12 -7.22
CA LEU A 118 -11.34 1.61 -6.23
C LEU A 118 -12.59 2.49 -6.12
N LEU A 119 -12.44 3.82 -6.18
CA LEU A 119 -13.56 4.75 -6.00
C LEU A 119 -14.31 5.04 -7.31
N GLY A 120 -13.77 4.62 -8.45
CA GLY A 120 -14.41 4.76 -9.77
C GLY A 120 -14.44 6.18 -10.31
N HIS A 121 -13.59 7.07 -9.79
CA HIS A 121 -13.39 8.40 -10.36
C HIS A 121 -12.71 8.31 -11.74
N PRO A 122 -12.99 9.24 -12.65
CA PRO A 122 -12.34 9.27 -13.96
C PRO A 122 -10.87 9.71 -13.90
N THR A 123 -10.46 10.38 -12.81
CA THR A 123 -9.12 10.92 -12.57
C THR A 123 -8.82 10.85 -11.07
N THR A 124 -7.57 11.08 -10.65
CA THR A 124 -7.20 11.16 -9.23
C THR A 124 -7.59 12.49 -8.55
N ILE A 125 -7.87 13.55 -9.32
CA ILE A 125 -8.25 14.89 -8.83
C ILE A 125 -9.35 14.90 -7.73
N PRO A 126 -10.43 14.09 -7.79
CA PRO A 126 -11.47 14.11 -6.76
C PRO A 126 -11.07 13.52 -5.41
N VAL A 127 -9.92 12.84 -5.32
CA VAL A 127 -9.43 12.23 -4.08
C VAL A 127 -9.05 13.32 -3.09
N THR A 128 -9.55 13.20 -1.86
CA THR A 128 -9.33 14.17 -0.79
C THR A 128 -8.30 13.67 0.21
N ILE A 129 -7.78 14.58 1.05
CA ILE A 129 -6.91 14.22 2.16
C ILE A 129 -7.59 13.23 3.14
N GLN A 130 -8.92 13.30 3.28
CA GLN A 130 -9.67 12.37 4.13
C GLN A 130 -9.72 10.96 3.54
N ASP A 131 -9.85 10.83 2.22
CA ASP A 131 -9.76 9.53 1.54
C ASP A 131 -8.37 8.93 1.76
N MET A 132 -7.32 9.74 1.60
CA MET A 132 -5.94 9.29 1.80
C MET A 132 -5.68 8.86 3.24
N ILE A 133 -6.13 9.63 4.24
CA ILE A 133 -6.03 9.24 5.67
C ILE A 133 -6.79 7.93 5.91
N HIS A 134 -8.01 7.79 5.40
CA HIS A 134 -8.84 6.61 5.57
C HIS A 134 -8.18 5.34 5.04
N HIS A 135 -7.74 5.37 3.78
CA HIS A 135 -7.10 4.24 3.11
C HIS A 135 -5.74 3.92 3.72
N THR A 136 -4.96 4.94 4.10
CA THR A 136 -3.68 4.74 4.79
C THR A 136 -3.88 4.02 6.12
N ALA A 137 -4.85 4.45 6.92
CA ALA A 137 -5.19 3.81 8.19
C ALA A 137 -5.66 2.36 7.97
N ALA A 138 -6.40 2.08 6.89
CA ALA A 138 -6.81 0.72 6.55
C ALA A 138 -5.61 -0.19 6.24
N VAL A 139 -4.66 0.29 5.44
CA VAL A 139 -3.43 -0.46 5.13
C VAL A 139 -2.56 -0.64 6.37
N ARG A 140 -2.37 0.40 7.20
CA ARG A 140 -1.60 0.29 8.45
C ARG A 140 -2.18 -0.78 9.38
N ARG A 141 -3.51 -0.94 9.46
CA ARG A 141 -4.15 -2.00 10.26
C ARG A 141 -3.79 -3.42 9.80
N ALA A 142 -3.30 -3.61 8.57
CA ALA A 142 -2.74 -4.90 8.12
C ALA A 142 -1.41 -5.26 8.81
N ASN A 143 -0.81 -4.30 9.53
CA ASN A 143 0.52 -4.36 10.11
C ASN A 143 1.58 -4.77 9.08
N PRO A 144 1.73 -4.00 7.98
CA PRO A 144 2.67 -4.32 6.94
C PRO A 144 4.09 -4.27 7.48
N ASP A 145 4.92 -5.13 6.93
CA ASP A 145 6.29 -5.38 7.37
C ASP A 145 7.31 -4.75 6.41
N CYS A 146 6.96 -3.59 5.91
CA CYS A 146 7.70 -2.77 4.96
C CYS A 146 7.40 -1.28 5.23
N LEU A 147 8.09 -0.38 4.54
CA LEU A 147 7.82 1.06 4.61
C LEU A 147 6.41 1.36 4.05
N LEU A 148 5.61 2.14 4.77
CA LEU A 148 4.29 2.59 4.31
C LEU A 148 4.34 4.06 3.91
N VAL A 149 4.17 4.34 2.62
CA VAL A 149 4.16 5.70 2.06
C VAL A 149 2.72 6.08 1.69
N ALA A 150 2.31 7.32 1.93
CA ALA A 150 0.99 7.82 1.53
C ALA A 150 1.11 9.04 0.62
N ASP A 151 0.26 9.12 -0.39
CA ASP A 151 0.19 10.30 -1.26
C ASP A 151 -0.42 11.52 -0.57
N LEU A 152 0.17 12.68 -0.85
CA LEU A 152 -0.55 13.95 -0.78
C LEU A 152 -1.43 14.07 -2.04
N PRO A 153 -2.76 14.16 -1.89
CA PRO A 153 -3.66 14.26 -3.03
C PRO A 153 -3.61 15.65 -3.68
N PHE A 154 -4.24 15.75 -4.85
CA PHE A 154 -4.27 16.95 -5.67
C PHE A 154 -4.51 18.24 -4.87
N GLY A 155 -3.62 19.22 -5.07
CA GLY A 155 -3.74 20.58 -4.54
C GLY A 155 -3.18 20.79 -3.13
N GLU A 156 -2.93 19.74 -2.35
CA GLU A 156 -2.39 19.87 -0.98
C GLU A 156 -0.99 20.49 -0.97
N ALA A 157 -0.13 20.12 -1.93
CA ALA A 157 1.22 20.66 -2.08
C ALA A 157 1.25 22.13 -2.54
N SER A 158 0.16 22.65 -3.10
CA SER A 158 0.06 24.04 -3.56
C SER A 158 -0.50 25.01 -2.50
N LEU A 159 -0.83 24.49 -1.30
CA LEU A 159 -1.28 25.30 -0.17
C LEU A 159 -0.09 26.00 0.51
N SER A 160 -0.37 26.84 1.51
CA SER A 160 0.70 27.38 2.35
C SER A 160 1.45 26.25 3.07
N PHE A 161 2.72 26.48 3.39
CA PHE A 161 3.55 25.51 4.10
C PHE A 161 2.89 24.98 5.39
N ASP A 162 2.24 25.82 6.19
CA ASP A 162 1.53 25.39 7.40
C ASP A 162 0.41 24.37 7.11
N ARG A 163 -0.26 24.51 5.96
CA ARG A 163 -1.31 23.58 5.53
C ARG A 163 -0.73 22.29 4.99
N LEU A 164 0.33 22.37 4.19
CA LEU A 164 1.08 21.20 3.73
C LEU A 164 1.60 20.38 4.91
N LEU A 165 2.21 21.04 5.90
CA LEU A 165 2.69 20.41 7.13
C LEU A 165 1.57 19.72 7.90
N GLU A 166 0.40 20.36 8.04
CA GLU A 166 -0.76 19.76 8.72
C GLU A 166 -1.30 18.52 7.97
N SER A 167 -1.36 18.58 6.63
CA SER A 167 -1.80 17.46 5.80
C SER A 167 -0.83 16.28 5.90
N ALA A 168 0.48 16.52 5.80
CA ALA A 168 1.50 15.50 5.96
C ALA A 168 1.49 14.88 7.38
N ARG A 169 1.37 15.72 8.42
CA ARG A 169 1.21 15.25 9.80
C ARG A 169 -0.03 14.38 9.98
N SER A 170 -1.15 14.76 9.38
CA SER A 170 -2.39 13.99 9.47
C SER A 170 -2.27 12.61 8.81
N LEU A 171 -1.61 12.51 7.66
CA LEU A 171 -1.31 11.22 7.01
C LEU A 171 -0.45 10.32 7.90
N MET A 172 0.56 10.87 8.58
CA MET A 172 1.43 10.09 9.46
C MET A 172 0.74 9.73 10.78
N GLN A 173 0.10 10.68 11.45
CA GLN A 173 -0.46 10.48 12.80
C GLN A 173 -1.79 9.73 12.78
N GLN A 174 -2.67 10.06 11.84
CA GLN A 174 -4.03 9.48 11.75
C GLN A 174 -4.06 8.33 10.74
N GLY A 175 -3.37 8.48 9.60
CA GLY A 175 -3.24 7.42 8.60
C GLY A 175 -2.23 6.34 9.00
N GLY A 176 -1.19 6.70 9.76
CA GLY A 176 -0.12 5.77 10.14
C GLY A 176 0.93 5.57 9.03
N ALA A 177 1.05 6.51 8.08
CA ALA A 177 2.15 6.50 7.11
C ALA A 177 3.51 6.72 7.80
N ASP A 178 4.56 6.10 7.26
CA ASP A 178 5.95 6.33 7.66
C ASP A 178 6.60 7.48 6.87
N ALA A 179 6.05 7.79 5.69
CA ALA A 179 6.50 8.86 4.80
C ALA A 179 5.36 9.36 3.90
N VAL A 180 5.56 10.52 3.26
CA VAL A 180 4.59 11.08 2.29
C VAL A 180 5.18 11.10 0.88
N LYS A 181 4.34 10.98 -0.15
CA LYS A 181 4.71 11.21 -1.56
C LYS A 181 4.14 12.55 -2.04
N ILE A 182 4.97 13.32 -2.74
CA ILE A 182 4.62 14.64 -3.29
C ILE A 182 4.94 14.67 -4.78
N GLU A 183 3.98 15.12 -5.59
CA GLU A 183 4.17 15.37 -7.02
C GLU A 183 4.65 16.79 -7.26
N GLY A 184 5.63 16.93 -8.14
CA GLY A 184 6.24 18.21 -8.48
C GLY A 184 7.75 18.10 -8.59
N GLY A 185 8.38 19.10 -9.20
CA GLY A 185 9.82 19.17 -9.42
C GLY A 185 10.42 20.31 -8.62
N ARG A 186 11.23 21.13 -9.30
CA ARG A 186 11.85 22.33 -8.70
C ARG A 186 10.84 23.32 -8.09
N ASP A 187 9.59 23.31 -8.56
CA ASP A 187 8.54 24.23 -8.16
C ASP A 187 8.02 23.97 -6.73
N VAL A 188 8.19 22.76 -6.20
CA VAL A 188 7.80 22.37 -4.84
C VAL A 188 9.00 22.07 -3.93
N ALA A 189 10.23 22.17 -4.46
CA ALA A 189 11.45 21.79 -3.75
C ALA A 189 11.64 22.56 -2.43
N ASP A 190 11.40 23.87 -2.42
CA ASP A 190 11.53 24.71 -1.21
C ASP A 190 10.60 24.27 -0.07
N ASP A 191 9.38 23.83 -0.40
CA ASP A 191 8.43 23.37 0.60
C ASP A 191 8.72 21.93 1.06
N ILE A 192 9.24 21.10 0.16
CA ILE A 192 9.77 19.77 0.50
C ILE A 192 10.95 19.88 1.45
N GLU A 193 11.92 20.78 1.19
CA GLU A 193 13.08 20.97 2.06
C GLU A 193 12.64 21.34 3.48
N LYS A 194 11.74 22.33 3.62
CA LYS A 194 11.17 22.70 4.92
C LYS A 194 10.46 21.52 5.57
N LEU A 195 9.71 20.72 4.81
CA LEU A 195 8.99 19.57 5.34
C LEU A 195 9.94 18.49 5.85
N VAL A 196 10.99 18.18 5.11
CA VAL A 196 12.06 17.24 5.49
C VAL A 196 12.77 17.73 6.77
N LEU A 197 13.04 19.03 6.89
CA LEU A 197 13.63 19.63 8.11
C LEU A 197 12.75 19.48 9.36
N THR A 198 11.43 19.30 9.20
CA THR A 198 10.54 18.97 10.33
C THR A 198 10.58 17.48 10.73
N GLY A 199 11.32 16.65 9.99
CA GLY A 199 11.45 15.22 10.23
C GLY A 199 10.46 14.35 9.46
N ILE A 200 9.73 14.91 8.50
CA ILE A 200 8.78 14.17 7.64
C ILE A 200 9.54 13.66 6.40
N PRO A 201 9.68 12.33 6.20
CA PRO A 201 10.35 11.81 5.02
C PRO A 201 9.50 11.97 3.77
N VAL A 202 10.10 12.40 2.67
CA VAL A 202 9.41 12.66 1.40
C VAL A 202 9.93 11.77 0.28
N LEU A 203 9.01 11.09 -0.40
CA LEU A 203 9.19 10.43 -1.69
C LEU A 203 8.78 11.45 -2.77
N GLY A 204 9.72 11.95 -3.56
CA GLY A 204 9.40 12.87 -4.66
C GLY A 204 8.81 12.14 -5.87
N HIS A 205 8.06 12.83 -6.73
CA HIS A 205 7.52 12.28 -7.97
C HIS A 205 7.69 13.27 -9.12
N ILE A 206 8.45 12.86 -10.15
CA ILE A 206 8.71 13.59 -11.40
C ILE A 206 8.23 12.79 -12.62
N GLY A 207 8.20 13.44 -13.78
CA GLY A 207 7.73 12.84 -15.03
C GLY A 207 6.27 13.21 -15.30
N LEU A 208 5.46 12.23 -15.68
CA LEU A 208 4.02 12.42 -15.76
C LEU A 208 3.45 12.57 -14.35
N LEU A 209 2.85 13.73 -14.06
CA LEU A 209 2.16 13.99 -12.79
C LEU A 209 0.64 13.86 -13.01
N PRO A 210 -0.01 12.76 -12.59
CA PRO A 210 -1.45 12.55 -12.81
C PRO A 210 -2.32 13.69 -12.24
N GLN A 211 -1.87 14.33 -11.17
CA GLN A 211 -2.56 15.45 -10.53
C GLN A 211 -2.70 16.67 -11.46
N THR A 212 -1.76 16.86 -12.39
CA THR A 212 -1.78 17.96 -13.36
C THR A 212 -2.04 17.50 -14.79
N VAL A 213 -2.50 16.26 -15.00
CA VAL A 213 -2.68 15.63 -16.32
C VAL A 213 -3.52 16.46 -17.31
N LYS A 214 -4.50 17.23 -16.81
CA LYS A 214 -5.32 18.13 -17.65
C LYS A 214 -4.54 19.34 -18.17
N ALA A 215 -3.55 19.83 -17.43
CA ALA A 215 -2.67 20.91 -17.86
C ALA A 215 -1.61 20.41 -18.86
N ILE A 216 -1.19 19.15 -18.73
CA ILE A 216 -0.12 18.56 -19.57
C ILE A 216 -0.65 17.92 -20.87
N GLY A 217 -1.98 17.84 -21.04
CA GLY A 217 -2.61 17.37 -22.29
C GLY A 217 -2.78 15.85 -22.40
N GLY A 218 -2.70 15.12 -21.29
CA GLY A 218 -2.96 13.68 -21.24
C GLY A 218 -1.76 12.81 -20.84
N TYR A 219 -1.98 11.49 -20.86
CA TYR A 219 -0.96 10.49 -20.54
C TYR A 219 -0.02 10.30 -21.74
N ARG A 220 1.22 10.78 -21.62
CA ARG A 220 2.29 10.57 -22.61
C ARG A 220 3.60 10.27 -21.91
N LYS A 221 4.59 9.88 -22.71
CA LYS A 221 5.97 9.70 -22.26
C LYS A 221 6.72 11.04 -22.28
N PHE A 222 7.60 11.27 -21.31
CA PHE A 222 8.37 12.50 -21.09
C PHE A 222 9.87 12.23 -21.27
N GLY A 223 10.62 13.25 -21.72
CA GLY A 223 12.06 13.20 -21.93
C GLY A 223 12.45 12.78 -23.34
N SER A 224 11.50 12.78 -24.29
CA SER A 224 11.78 12.50 -25.71
C SER A 224 12.49 13.67 -26.39
N GLU A 225 12.11 14.89 -26.02
CA GLU A 225 12.76 16.11 -26.47
C GLU A 225 13.84 16.54 -25.48
N ARG A 226 14.91 17.17 -26.00
CA ARG A 226 16.07 17.54 -25.20
C ARG A 226 15.71 18.46 -24.04
N GLU A 227 14.90 19.49 -24.29
CA GLU A 227 14.51 20.46 -23.25
C GLU A 227 13.69 19.81 -22.14
N GLU A 228 12.86 18.82 -22.48
CA GLU A 228 12.07 18.08 -21.50
C GLU A 228 12.96 17.17 -20.65
N ALA A 229 13.92 16.49 -21.28
CA ALA A 229 14.92 15.73 -20.54
C ALA A 229 15.72 16.63 -19.57
N GLU A 230 16.20 17.79 -20.03
CA GLU A 230 16.90 18.77 -19.19
C GLU A 230 16.06 19.28 -18.02
N SER A 231 14.75 19.50 -18.21
CA SER A 231 13.84 19.84 -17.10
C SER A 231 13.75 18.70 -16.10
N LEU A 232 13.63 17.44 -16.54
CA LEU A 232 13.58 16.29 -15.63
C LEU A 232 14.87 16.14 -14.80
N TYR A 233 16.05 16.41 -15.36
CA TYR A 233 17.30 16.47 -14.60
C TYR A 233 17.28 17.58 -13.56
N THR A 234 16.82 18.77 -13.95
CA THR A 234 16.72 19.91 -13.04
C THR A 234 15.78 19.59 -11.87
N ASP A 235 14.62 19.00 -12.17
CA ASP A 235 13.62 18.64 -11.16
C ASP A 235 14.14 17.53 -10.24
N ALA A 236 14.79 16.50 -10.77
CA ALA A 236 15.36 15.42 -9.97
C ALA A 236 16.45 15.92 -9.00
N ILE A 237 17.36 16.78 -9.48
CA ILE A 237 18.44 17.37 -8.67
C ILE A 237 17.86 18.28 -7.58
N ALA A 238 16.88 19.13 -7.93
CA ALA A 238 16.24 20.00 -6.95
C ALA A 238 15.57 19.20 -5.81
N LEU A 239 14.94 18.08 -6.13
CA LEU A 239 14.31 17.21 -5.13
C LEU A 239 15.32 16.40 -4.30
N GLU A 240 16.45 16.02 -4.91
CA GLU A 240 17.60 15.45 -4.19
C GLU A 240 18.16 16.45 -3.17
N GLU A 241 18.40 17.70 -3.59
CA GLU A 241 18.89 18.78 -2.73
C GLU A 241 17.90 19.11 -1.61
N ALA A 242 16.59 19.05 -1.90
CA ALA A 242 15.52 19.21 -0.92
C ALA A 242 15.44 18.05 0.11
N GLY A 243 16.20 16.97 -0.08
CA GLY A 243 16.31 15.87 0.87
C GLY A 243 15.28 14.75 0.69
N CYS A 244 14.72 14.57 -0.51
CA CYS A 244 13.89 13.40 -0.80
C CYS A 244 14.69 12.11 -0.61
N PHE A 245 14.11 11.11 0.08
CA PHE A 245 14.83 9.86 0.35
C PHE A 245 14.84 8.90 -0.86
N ALA A 246 13.91 9.10 -1.78
CA ALA A 246 13.76 8.39 -3.04
C ALA A 246 12.90 9.25 -3.99
N LEU A 247 12.89 8.89 -5.27
CA LEU A 247 12.12 9.57 -6.32
C LEU A 247 11.33 8.54 -7.13
N VAL A 248 10.09 8.85 -7.50
CA VAL A 248 9.35 8.15 -8.54
C VAL A 248 9.56 8.89 -9.86
N ALA A 249 9.86 8.15 -10.92
CA ALA A 249 9.82 8.63 -12.30
C ALA A 249 8.71 7.90 -13.05
N GLU A 250 7.63 8.60 -13.38
CA GLU A 250 6.50 8.06 -14.13
C GLU A 250 6.57 8.44 -15.61
N MET A 251 6.45 7.44 -16.48
CA MET A 251 6.39 7.61 -17.94
C MET A 251 7.56 8.45 -18.49
N VAL A 252 8.78 8.22 -18.01
CA VAL A 252 10.00 8.87 -18.49
C VAL A 252 10.69 8.02 -19.56
N GLU A 253 11.34 8.65 -20.53
CA GLU A 253 12.17 7.97 -21.53
C GLU A 253 13.23 7.11 -20.86
N ALA A 254 13.37 5.86 -21.34
CA ALA A 254 14.14 4.85 -20.62
C ALA A 254 15.62 5.23 -20.52
N SER A 255 16.17 5.87 -21.55
CA SER A 255 17.54 6.40 -21.55
C SER A 255 17.72 7.51 -20.51
N VAL A 256 16.75 8.42 -20.39
CA VAL A 256 16.75 9.52 -19.41
C VAL A 256 16.64 8.98 -18.00
N ALA A 257 15.69 8.07 -17.74
CA ALA A 257 15.53 7.45 -16.43
C ALA A 257 16.77 6.65 -15.99
N SER A 258 17.39 5.91 -16.92
CA SER A 258 18.62 5.15 -16.66
C SER A 258 19.83 6.03 -16.33
N GLU A 259 19.87 7.23 -16.90
CA GLU A 259 20.92 8.20 -16.64
C GLU A 259 20.68 8.95 -15.33
N LEU A 260 19.44 9.39 -15.08
CA LEU A 260 19.02 9.95 -13.79
C LEU A 260 19.36 9.04 -12.62
N ALA A 261 19.00 7.75 -12.70
CA ALA A 261 19.28 6.77 -11.65
C ALA A 261 20.78 6.68 -11.30
N ARG A 262 21.67 6.90 -12.29
CA ARG A 262 23.12 6.92 -12.11
C ARG A 262 23.67 8.24 -11.57
N GLN A 263 22.99 9.35 -11.81
CA GLN A 263 23.48 10.68 -11.45
C GLN A 263 23.07 11.12 -10.04
N ILE A 264 21.83 10.85 -9.65
CA ILE A 264 21.28 11.31 -8.35
C ILE A 264 21.64 10.31 -7.23
N LEU A 265 21.82 10.79 -6.00
CA LEU A 265 22.04 9.93 -4.84
C LEU A 265 20.82 9.09 -4.43
N PRO A 266 19.59 9.64 -4.30
CA PRO A 266 18.43 8.87 -3.88
C PRO A 266 18.07 7.76 -4.91
N PRO A 267 17.43 6.66 -4.49
CA PRO A 267 16.95 5.66 -5.43
C PRO A 267 15.86 6.22 -6.34
N LEU A 268 15.97 5.92 -7.64
CA LEU A 268 14.94 6.24 -8.62
C LEU A 268 14.04 5.01 -8.84
N ILE A 269 12.73 5.17 -8.62
CA ILE A 269 11.73 4.12 -8.76
C ILE A 269 10.92 4.38 -10.03
N GLY A 270 10.99 3.47 -10.99
CA GLY A 270 10.29 3.59 -12.26
C GLY A 270 8.85 3.11 -12.21
N ILE A 271 7.98 3.78 -12.97
CA ILE A 271 6.69 3.25 -13.40
C ILE A 271 6.47 3.68 -14.86
N GLY A 272 6.51 2.70 -15.78
CA GLY A 272 6.50 3.01 -17.21
C GLY A 272 7.79 3.68 -17.74
N SER A 273 8.87 3.68 -16.94
CA SER A 273 10.13 4.40 -17.23
C SER A 273 11.31 3.49 -17.62
N GLY A 274 11.02 2.28 -18.10
CA GLY A 274 12.03 1.28 -18.42
C GLY A 274 12.60 0.55 -17.19
N ASP A 275 13.60 -0.29 -17.42
CA ASP A 275 14.23 -1.17 -16.41
C ASP A 275 15.55 -0.62 -15.83
N GLY A 276 16.02 0.54 -16.30
CA GLY A 276 17.26 1.17 -15.82
C GLY A 276 17.11 2.00 -14.54
N CYS A 277 15.92 2.07 -13.94
CA CYS A 277 15.71 2.62 -12.60
C CYS A 277 16.23 1.67 -11.51
N ASP A 278 16.50 2.20 -10.31
CA ASP A 278 16.93 1.39 -9.15
C ASP A 278 15.83 0.47 -8.60
N GLY A 279 14.57 0.77 -8.93
CA GLY A 279 13.41 -0.01 -8.54
C GLY A 279 12.22 0.20 -9.44
N GLN A 280 11.13 -0.48 -9.11
CA GLN A 280 9.86 -0.39 -9.84
C GLN A 280 8.71 -0.30 -8.86
N ILE A 281 7.69 0.48 -9.25
CA ILE A 281 6.39 0.50 -8.58
C ILE A 281 5.28 0.23 -9.59
N LEU A 282 4.26 -0.52 -9.17
CA LEU A 282 3.05 -0.72 -9.97
C LEU A 282 1.80 -0.58 -9.12
N VAL A 283 0.72 -0.16 -9.78
CA VAL A 283 -0.64 -0.21 -9.23
C VAL A 283 -1.07 -1.68 -9.11
N THR A 284 -1.28 -2.16 -7.89
CA THR A 284 -1.54 -3.58 -7.63
C THR A 284 -2.81 -4.10 -8.32
N PRO A 285 -3.94 -3.36 -8.36
CA PRO A 285 -5.09 -3.76 -9.16
C PRO A 285 -4.77 -3.98 -10.66
N ASP A 286 -3.93 -3.15 -11.28
CA ASP A 286 -3.51 -3.33 -12.67
C ASP A 286 -2.67 -4.60 -12.83
N LEU A 287 -1.71 -4.81 -11.92
CA LEU A 287 -0.84 -5.99 -11.92
C LEU A 287 -1.63 -7.31 -11.75
N LEU A 288 -2.74 -7.28 -11.00
CA LEU A 288 -3.63 -8.42 -10.80
C LEU A 288 -4.73 -8.56 -11.87
N GLY A 289 -4.81 -7.63 -12.81
CA GLY A 289 -5.86 -7.59 -13.83
C GLY A 289 -7.26 -7.42 -13.23
N LEU A 290 -7.38 -6.59 -12.19
CA LEU A 290 -8.64 -6.19 -11.56
C LEU A 290 -9.27 -4.96 -12.20
N SER A 291 -8.44 -4.10 -12.79
CA SER A 291 -8.88 -2.81 -13.34
C SER A 291 -10.00 -2.96 -14.36
N LEU A 292 -11.00 -2.08 -14.23
CA LEU A 292 -12.22 -2.13 -15.06
C LEU A 292 -12.01 -1.54 -16.46
N GLY A 293 -10.97 -0.72 -16.64
CA GLY A 293 -10.62 -0.09 -17.90
C GLY A 293 -9.44 -0.76 -18.61
N SER A 294 -8.87 -0.04 -19.59
CA SER A 294 -7.62 -0.44 -20.23
C SER A 294 -6.48 -0.41 -19.22
N ILE A 295 -5.81 -1.55 -19.04
CA ILE A 295 -4.60 -1.65 -18.26
C ILE A 295 -3.49 -0.85 -18.98
N PRO A 296 -2.69 -0.02 -18.28
CA PRO A 296 -1.61 0.73 -18.90
C PRO A 296 -0.65 -0.17 -19.67
N SER A 297 -0.16 0.29 -20.82
CA SER A 297 0.63 -0.52 -21.75
C SER A 297 1.96 -1.04 -21.18
N PHE A 298 2.51 -0.35 -20.17
CA PHE A 298 3.72 -0.77 -19.47
C PHE A 298 3.46 -1.85 -18.41
N VAL A 299 2.21 -2.11 -18.04
CA VAL A 299 1.85 -3.16 -17.08
C VAL A 299 1.67 -4.48 -17.82
N LYS A 300 2.31 -5.53 -17.29
CA LYS A 300 2.08 -6.92 -17.72
C LYS A 300 1.32 -7.65 -16.59
N PRO A 301 -0.02 -7.81 -16.69
CA PRO A 301 -0.80 -8.47 -15.66
C PRO A 301 -0.29 -9.88 -15.38
N LYS A 302 -0.21 -10.23 -14.10
CA LYS A 302 0.16 -11.59 -13.64
C LYS A 302 -1.04 -12.52 -13.58
N LEU A 303 -2.25 -11.94 -13.54
CA LEU A 303 -3.52 -12.66 -13.51
C LEU A 303 -4.60 -11.81 -14.20
N ASN A 304 -5.71 -12.44 -14.60
CA ASN A 304 -6.95 -11.75 -14.94
C ASN A 304 -7.97 -12.00 -13.84
N LEU A 305 -7.80 -11.31 -12.71
CA LEU A 305 -8.63 -11.53 -11.52
C LEU A 305 -10.07 -11.04 -11.75
N ASN A 306 -10.29 -10.05 -12.62
CA ASN A 306 -11.63 -9.64 -13.05
C ASN A 306 -12.43 -10.82 -13.61
N GLN A 307 -11.85 -11.59 -14.54
CA GLN A 307 -12.51 -12.76 -15.13
C GLN A 307 -12.78 -13.85 -14.08
N VAL A 308 -11.83 -14.10 -13.18
CA VAL A 308 -11.95 -15.10 -12.11
C VAL A 308 -13.10 -14.75 -11.16
N ILE A 309 -13.15 -13.50 -10.69
CA ILE A 309 -14.20 -13.01 -9.80
C ILE A 309 -15.56 -13.04 -10.51
N SER A 310 -15.63 -12.51 -11.73
CA SER A 310 -16.88 -12.46 -12.52
C SER A 310 -17.48 -13.85 -12.72
N ARG A 311 -16.62 -14.85 -12.99
CA ARG A 311 -17.04 -16.24 -13.11
C ARG A 311 -17.57 -16.78 -11.79
N ALA A 312 -16.84 -16.62 -10.68
CA ALA A 312 -17.24 -17.14 -9.38
C ALA A 312 -18.58 -16.54 -8.91
N LEU A 313 -18.76 -15.23 -9.09
CA LEU A 313 -20.02 -14.54 -8.78
C LEU A 313 -21.18 -15.05 -9.66
N SER A 314 -20.95 -15.24 -10.96
CA SER A 314 -21.95 -15.77 -11.89
C SER A 314 -22.36 -17.21 -11.55
N GLU A 315 -21.39 -18.05 -11.20
CA GLU A 315 -21.63 -19.43 -10.75
C GLU A 315 -22.49 -19.46 -9.48
N TYR A 316 -22.17 -18.63 -8.49
CA TYR A 316 -22.99 -18.50 -7.28
C TYR A 316 -24.43 -18.08 -7.57
N VAL A 317 -24.63 -17.10 -8.45
CA VAL A 317 -25.96 -16.65 -8.88
C VAL A 317 -26.75 -17.79 -9.54
N ILE A 318 -26.11 -18.56 -10.42
CA ILE A 318 -26.73 -19.72 -11.08
C ILE A 318 -27.13 -20.77 -10.06
N ASP A 319 -26.26 -21.10 -9.11
CA ASP A 319 -26.52 -22.11 -8.09
C ASP A 319 -27.70 -21.74 -7.19
N VAL A 320 -27.79 -20.48 -6.76
CA VAL A 320 -28.91 -19.99 -5.96
C VAL A 320 -30.22 -20.01 -6.76
N LYS A 321 -30.20 -19.59 -8.04
CA LYS A 321 -31.40 -19.63 -8.91
C LYS A 321 -31.90 -21.04 -9.18
N LYS A 322 -31.01 -22.03 -9.29
CA LYS A 322 -31.36 -23.44 -9.51
C LYS A 322 -32.05 -24.09 -8.29
N ARG A 323 -31.75 -23.65 -7.06
CA ARG A 323 -32.36 -24.19 -5.82
C ARG A 323 -33.89 -24.01 -5.75
N LYS A 324 -34.46 -22.98 -6.40
CA LYS A 324 -35.93 -22.80 -6.46
C LYS A 324 -36.65 -23.82 -7.34
N LYS A 325 -35.96 -24.51 -8.25
CA LYS A 325 -36.60 -25.52 -9.13
C LYS A 325 -36.73 -26.91 -8.49
N SER A 326 -36.12 -27.16 -7.32
CA SER A 326 -36.15 -28.48 -6.66
C SER A 326 -37.10 -28.57 -5.47
N LEU A 327 -37.92 -27.55 -5.20
CA LEU A 327 -38.86 -27.50 -4.06
C LEU A 327 -40.34 -27.54 -4.50
N SER A 328 -40.60 -27.91 -5.76
CA SER A 328 -41.95 -28.03 -6.33
C SER A 328 -42.23 -29.42 -6.91
N SER A 329 -41.69 -30.47 -6.30
CA SER A 329 -41.96 -31.88 -6.64
C SER A 329 -42.39 -32.64 -5.42
#